data_AF-W0GPM4-F1
#
_entry.id   AF-W0GPM4-F1
#
_cell.length_a   1.000
_cell.length_b   1.000
_cell.length_c   1.000
_cell.angle_alpha   90.00
_cell.angle_beta   90.00
_cell.angle_gamma   90.00
#
_symmetry.space_group_name_H-M   'P 1'
#
loop_
_entity.id
_entity.type
_entity.pdbx_description
1 polymer ?
#
loop_
_entity_poly.entity_id
_entity_poly.type
_entity_poly.pdbx_seq_one_letter_code
_entity_poly.pdbx_strand_id
1 'polypeptide(L)'
;MEYKKLILVLDLGISSCGWAITNQTQEGKWILEDFGVRLFQIPEDSKDGITNAEARRLKRSAKRLIRRRKNSKEDLIKLFERIDFLNKEDLKNYINSHSATNLVDDFNRKELYNPYYLRYIGLDN
;
A
#
# COMPACT_ATOMS: atom_id res chain seq x y z
N MET A 1 48.42 22.65 20.27
CA MET A 1 47.83 21.29 20.18
C MET A 1 48.11 20.79 18.78
N GLU A 2 48.80 19.67 18.63
CA GLU A 2 49.15 19.12 17.31
C GLU A 2 47.93 18.40 16.73
N TYR A 3 47.58 18.70 15.48
CA TYR A 3 46.43 18.10 14.80
C TYR A 3 46.92 17.02 13.83
N LYS A 4 46.45 15.79 14.05
CA LYS A 4 46.76 14.63 13.19
C LYS A 4 45.69 14.50 12.11
N LYS A 5 46.10 14.39 10.84
CA LYS A 5 45.17 14.11 9.73
C LYS A 5 44.76 12.64 9.77
N LEU A 6 43.47 12.39 9.93
CA LEU A 6 42.87 11.06 9.90
C LEU A 6 42.03 10.88 8.63
N ILE A 7 41.95 9.65 8.16
CA ILE A 7 41.19 9.21 6.99
C ILE A 7 40.23 8.13 7.46
N LEU A 8 38.93 8.36 7.24
CA LEU A 8 37.89 7.39 7.50
C LEU A 8 37.61 6.60 6.22
N VAL A 9 37.77 5.29 6.28
CA VAL A 9 37.41 4.35 5.23
C VAL A 9 36.11 3.67 5.63
N LEU A 10 35.16 3.57 4.69
CA LEU A 10 33.86 2.94 4.91
C LEU A 10 33.61 1.85 3.87
N ASP A 11 33.20 0.68 4.34
CA ASP A 11 32.70 -0.43 3.51
C ASP A 11 31.21 -0.64 3.82
N LEU A 12 30.35 -0.27 2.86
CA LEU A 12 28.90 -0.19 3.05
C LEU A 12 28.22 -1.40 2.41
N GLY A 13 27.76 -2.33 3.26
CA GLY A 13 26.90 -3.44 2.89
C GLY A 13 25.41 -3.14 3.13
N ILE A 14 24.54 -4.02 2.65
CA ILE A 14 23.07 -3.88 2.83
C ILE A 14 22.62 -4.00 4.30
N SER A 15 23.42 -4.63 5.15
CA SER A 15 23.16 -4.87 6.58
C SER A 15 24.38 -4.57 7.47
N SER A 16 25.42 -3.97 6.90
CA SER A 16 26.69 -3.75 7.59
C SER A 16 27.37 -2.47 7.12
N CYS A 17 28.15 -1.89 8.01
CA CYS A 17 29.08 -0.81 7.72
C CYS A 17 30.41 -1.16 8.38
N GLY A 18 31.35 -1.69 7.60
CA GLY A 18 32.75 -1.77 8.00
C GLY A 18 33.33 -0.36 8.01
N TRP A 19 34.15 -0.04 9.01
CA TRP A 19 34.84 1.24 9.08
C TRP A 19 36.26 1.07 9.60
N ALA A 20 37.16 1.92 9.14
CA ALA A 20 38.53 2.00 9.60
C ALA A 20 38.99 3.46 9.62
N ILE A 21 39.77 3.81 10.64
CA ILE A 21 40.45 5.10 10.73
C ILE A 21 41.92 4.84 10.45
N THR A 22 42.47 5.57 9.48
CA THR A 22 43.87 5.46 9.09
C THR A 22 44.51 6.85 9.05
N ASN A 23 45.83 6.89 9.02
CA ASN A 23 46.58 8.08 8.67
C ASN A 23 47.82 7.70 7.88
N GLN A 24 48.48 8.73 7.33
CA GLN A 24 49.74 8.56 6.63
C GLN A 24 50.85 9.26 7.42
N THR A 25 51.99 8.61 7.58
CA THR A 25 53.20 9.24 8.12
C THR A 25 53.81 10.18 7.09
N GLN A 26 54.73 11.05 7.52
CA GLN A 26 55.49 11.92 6.61
C GLN A 26 56.31 11.12 5.58
N GLU A 27 56.71 9.89 5.93
CA GLU A 27 57.41 8.94 5.05
C GLU A 27 56.49 8.22 4.04
N GLY A 28 55.19 8.52 4.06
CA GLY A 28 54.21 7.93 3.15
C GLY A 28 53.66 6.57 3.60
N LYS A 29 54.01 6.06 4.80
CA LYS A 29 53.48 4.79 5.33
C LYS A 29 52.08 4.96 5.89
N TRP A 30 51.21 4.00 5.61
CA TRP A 30 49.86 3.95 6.17
C TRP A 30 49.86 3.31 7.56
N ILE A 31 49.17 3.93 8.50
CA ILE A 31 48.94 3.42 9.86
C ILE A 31 47.44 3.24 10.05
N LEU A 32 47.06 2.10 10.63
CA LEU A 32 45.69 1.82 11.07
C LEU A 32 45.56 2.25 12.53
N GLU A 33 44.67 3.20 12.78
CA GLU A 33 44.44 3.76 14.12
C GLU A 33 43.33 2.99 14.84
N ASP A 34 42.25 2.66 14.14
CA ASP A 34 41.11 1.94 14.69
C ASP A 34 40.29 1.30 13.56
N PHE A 35 39.48 0.29 13.88
CA PHE A 35 38.57 -0.34 12.95
C PHE A 35 37.40 -1.01 13.66
N GLY A 36 36.31 -1.22 12.91
CA GLY A 36 35.18 -1.95 13.41
C GLY A 36 34.16 -2.26 12.33
N VAL A 37 33.09 -2.94 12.75
CA VAL A 37 31.95 -3.24 11.90
C VAL A 37 30.69 -2.90 12.68
N ARG A 38 29.80 -2.12 12.05
CA ARG A 38 28.46 -1.89 12.56
C ARG A 38 27.47 -2.73 11.78
N LEU A 39 26.84 -3.70 12.43
CA LEU A 39 25.72 -4.46 11.86
C LEU A 39 24.39 -3.75 12.13
N PHE A 40 23.47 -3.83 11.18
CA PHE A 40 22.10 -3.33 11.31
C PHE A 40 21.12 -4.26 10.60
N GLN A 41 19.88 -4.27 11.08
CA GLN A 41 18.85 -5.14 10.54
C GLN A 41 18.37 -4.63 9.18
N ILE A 42 18.25 -5.53 8.21
CA ILE A 42 17.67 -5.23 6.90
C ILE A 42 16.17 -4.91 7.12
N PRO A 43 15.63 -3.85 6.50
CA PRO A 43 14.22 -3.49 6.62
C PRO A 43 13.31 -4.39 5.76
N GLU A 44 13.52 -5.69 5.83
CA GLU A 44 12.77 -6.73 5.11
C GLU A 44 12.11 -7.68 6.11
N ASP A 45 10.96 -8.22 5.73
CA ASP A 45 10.31 -9.29 6.50
C ASP A 45 11.05 -10.61 6.28
N SER A 46 11.43 -11.29 7.36
CA SER A 46 12.28 -12.48 7.31
C SER A 46 11.61 -13.70 6.66
N LYS A 47 10.29 -13.63 6.46
CA LYS A 47 9.49 -14.69 5.84
C LYS A 47 9.29 -14.50 4.35
N ASP A 48 8.95 -13.27 3.94
CA ASP A 48 8.46 -13.00 2.58
C ASP A 48 9.47 -12.24 1.71
N GLY A 49 10.57 -11.74 2.29
CA GLY A 49 11.58 -10.93 1.57
C GLY A 49 11.05 -9.58 1.09
N ILE A 50 9.83 -9.20 1.48
CA ILE A 50 9.22 -7.91 1.11
C ILE A 50 9.78 -6.83 2.03
N THR A 51 10.16 -5.70 1.44
CA THR A 51 10.59 -4.53 2.23
C THR A 51 9.43 -3.98 3.06
N ASN A 52 9.71 -3.54 4.28
CA ASN A 52 8.71 -2.92 5.16
C ASN A 52 8.02 -1.71 4.51
N ALA A 53 8.76 -0.96 3.68
CA ALA A 53 8.25 0.17 2.93
C ALA A 53 7.21 -0.26 1.88
N GLU A 54 7.45 -1.37 1.18
CA GLU A 54 6.51 -1.94 0.22
C GLU A 54 5.23 -2.43 0.88
N ALA A 55 5.34 -3.19 1.98
CA ALA A 55 4.18 -3.65 2.73
C ALA A 55 3.29 -2.47 3.18
N ARG A 56 3.91 -1.37 3.66
CA ARG A 56 3.20 -0.12 4.00
C ARG A 56 2.56 0.54 2.78
N ARG A 57 3.25 0.56 1.63
CA ARG A 57 2.73 1.12 0.37
C ARG A 57 1.49 0.38 -0.10
N LEU A 58 1.51 -0.96 -0.08
CA LEU A 58 0.38 -1.81 -0.49
C LEU A 58 -0.82 -1.65 0.44
N LYS A 59 -0.60 -1.68 1.76
CA LYS A 59 -1.69 -1.42 2.74
C LYS A 59 -2.31 -0.03 2.53
N ARG A 60 -1.49 0.99 2.22
CA ARG A 60 -1.96 2.35 1.94
C ARG A 60 -2.77 2.42 0.64
N SER A 61 -2.31 1.79 -0.44
CA SER A 61 -3.02 1.80 -1.72
C SER A 61 -4.39 1.11 -1.61
N ALA A 62 -4.45 -0.03 -0.92
CA ALA A 62 -5.70 -0.74 -0.63
C ALA A 62 -6.70 0.13 0.14
N LYS A 63 -6.26 0.78 1.23
CA LYS A 63 -7.12 1.72 2.00
C LYS A 63 -7.65 2.86 1.14
N ARG A 64 -6.81 3.44 0.28
CA ARG A 64 -7.22 4.51 -0.65
C ARG A 64 -8.24 4.01 -1.67
N LEU A 65 -8.04 2.83 -2.24
CA LEU A 65 -8.97 2.21 -3.19
C LEU A 65 -10.34 1.97 -2.56
N ILE A 66 -10.38 1.37 -1.36
CA ILE A 66 -11.63 1.11 -0.62
C ILE A 66 -12.36 2.42 -0.33
N ARG A 67 -11.65 3.43 0.18
CA ARG A 67 -12.23 4.76 0.44
C ARG A 67 -12.80 5.40 -0.82
N ARG A 68 -12.06 5.37 -1.94
CA ARG A 68 -12.53 5.92 -3.21
C ARG A 68 -13.78 5.20 -3.71
N ARG A 69 -13.80 3.87 -3.68
CA ARG A 69 -14.99 3.07 -4.07
C ARG A 69 -16.20 3.39 -3.20
N LYS A 70 -16.02 3.54 -1.89
CA LYS A 70 -17.09 3.94 -0.96
C LYS A 70 -17.61 5.33 -1.33
N ASN A 71 -16.72 6.31 -1.43
CA ASN A 71 -17.09 7.69 -1.76
C ASN A 71 -17.80 7.77 -3.12
N SER A 72 -17.30 7.11 -4.15
CA SER A 72 -17.95 7.10 -5.47
C SER A 72 -19.37 6.55 -5.43
N LYS A 73 -19.63 5.52 -4.63
CA LYS A 73 -21.00 5.01 -4.43
C LYS A 73 -21.88 6.01 -3.68
N GLU A 74 -21.37 6.62 -2.62
CA GLU A 74 -22.09 7.64 -1.85
C GLU A 74 -22.43 8.87 -2.70
N ASP A 75 -21.50 9.33 -3.52
CA ASP A 75 -21.70 10.46 -4.42
C ASP A 75 -22.73 10.14 -5.51
N LEU A 76 -22.75 8.90 -6.02
CA LEU A 76 -23.77 8.44 -6.97
C LEU A 76 -25.16 8.36 -6.33
N ILE A 77 -25.27 7.88 -5.09
CA ILE A 77 -26.55 7.88 -4.35
C ILE A 77 -27.07 9.31 -4.16
N LYS A 78 -26.19 10.24 -3.74
CA LYS A 78 -26.54 11.67 -3.61
C LYS A 78 -26.98 12.28 -4.94
N LEU A 79 -26.36 11.88 -6.05
CA LEU A 79 -26.76 12.34 -7.37
C LEU A 79 -28.18 11.89 -7.70
N PHE A 80 -28.51 10.61 -7.46
CA PHE A 80 -29.84 10.06 -7.74
C PHE A 80 -30.94 10.70 -6.89
N GLU A 81 -30.66 10.99 -5.62
CA GLU A 81 -31.59 11.77 -4.78
C GLU A 81 -31.82 13.17 -5.35
N ARG A 82 -30.75 13.84 -5.79
CA ARG A 82 -30.84 15.22 -6.30
C ARG A 82 -31.67 15.33 -7.57
N ILE A 83 -31.72 14.29 -8.40
CA ILE A 83 -32.50 14.26 -9.64
C ILE A 83 -33.88 13.60 -9.46
N ASP A 84 -34.30 13.35 -8.21
CA ASP A 84 -35.53 12.65 -7.84
C ASP A 84 -35.71 11.27 -8.51
N PHE A 85 -34.60 10.64 -8.91
CA PHE A 85 -34.62 9.30 -9.50
C PHE A 85 -34.82 8.23 -8.43
N LEU A 86 -34.37 8.49 -7.21
CA LEU A 86 -34.36 7.51 -6.13
C LEU A 86 -34.29 8.18 -4.75
N ASN A 87 -35.12 7.72 -3.82
CA ASN A 87 -35.08 8.16 -2.41
C ASN A 87 -34.21 7.19 -1.59
N LYS A 88 -33.34 7.71 -0.72
CA LYS A 88 -32.52 6.90 0.18
C LYS A 88 -33.32 5.98 1.08
N GLU A 89 -34.47 6.44 1.58
CA GLU A 89 -35.29 5.64 2.49
C GLU A 89 -35.89 4.44 1.75
N ASP A 90 -36.41 4.66 0.54
CA ASP A 90 -36.91 3.60 -0.34
C ASP A 90 -35.81 2.62 -0.72
N LEU A 91 -34.61 3.12 -1.03
CA LEU A 91 -33.44 2.27 -1.31
C LEU A 91 -33.07 1.40 -0.12
N LYS A 92 -33.06 1.97 1.08
CA LYS A 92 -32.71 1.27 2.31
C LYS A 92 -33.76 0.20 2.64
N ASN A 93 -35.04 0.54 2.49
CA ASN A 93 -36.14 -0.40 2.63
C ASN A 93 -36.06 -1.54 1.60
N TYR A 94 -35.73 -1.21 0.34
CA TYR A 94 -35.53 -2.18 -0.72
C TYR A 94 -34.36 -3.14 -0.40
N ILE A 95 -33.19 -2.62 -0.02
CA ILE A 95 -32.02 -3.44 0.36
C ILE A 95 -32.31 -4.32 1.58
N ASN A 96 -33.04 -3.81 2.58
CA ASN A 96 -33.37 -4.58 3.78
C ASN A 96 -34.41 -5.68 3.50
N SER A 97 -35.38 -5.41 2.63
CA SER A 97 -36.42 -6.38 2.23
C SER A 97 -35.88 -7.43 1.25
N HIS A 98 -34.92 -7.04 0.42
CA HIS A 98 -34.24 -7.90 -0.55
C HIS A 98 -32.80 -8.06 -0.08
N SER A 99 -32.62 -8.79 1.03
CA SER A 99 -31.30 -9.20 1.52
C SER A 99 -30.56 -9.82 0.35
N ALA A 100 -29.54 -9.12 -0.17
CA ALA A 100 -28.68 -9.65 -1.21
C ALA A 100 -28.01 -10.91 -0.67
N THR A 101 -28.61 -12.06 -0.94
CA THR A 101 -27.98 -13.34 -0.73
C THR A 101 -26.77 -13.34 -1.64
N ASN A 102 -25.57 -13.46 -1.07
CA ASN A 102 -24.31 -13.61 -1.83
C ASN A 102 -24.25 -14.98 -2.52
N LEU A 103 -25.34 -15.39 -3.17
CA LEU A 103 -25.43 -16.67 -3.83
C LEU A 103 -25.17 -16.43 -5.30
N VAL A 104 -24.15 -17.13 -5.78
CA VAL A 104 -23.80 -17.29 -7.20
C VAL A 104 -25.04 -17.65 -8.04
N ASP A 105 -26.08 -18.20 -7.41
CA ASP A 105 -27.38 -18.51 -7.99
C ASP A 105 -28.13 -17.31 -8.57
N ASP A 106 -27.95 -16.09 -8.03
CA ASP A 106 -28.67 -14.88 -8.45
C ASP A 106 -28.24 -14.38 -9.84
N PHE A 107 -27.02 -14.71 -10.28
CA PHE A 107 -26.53 -14.35 -11.61
C PHE A 107 -27.24 -15.11 -12.74
N ASN A 108 -27.70 -16.34 -12.45
CA ASN A 108 -28.40 -17.18 -13.42
C ASN A 108 -29.91 -16.94 -13.44
N ARG A 109 -30.44 -16.15 -12.51
CA ARG A 109 -31.87 -15.84 -12.47
C ARG A 109 -32.18 -14.64 -13.36
N LYS A 110 -33.20 -14.78 -14.21
CA LYS A 110 -33.83 -13.67 -14.96
C LYS A 110 -34.76 -12.88 -14.03
N GLU A 111 -34.19 -12.33 -12.96
CA GLU A 111 -34.93 -11.64 -11.91
C GLU A 111 -34.55 -10.16 -11.85
N LEU A 112 -35.47 -9.34 -11.35
CA LEU A 112 -35.37 -7.88 -11.35
C LEU A 112 -34.22 -7.32 -10.49
N TYR A 113 -33.57 -8.12 -9.65
CA TYR A 113 -32.42 -7.69 -8.84
C TYR A 113 -31.07 -8.04 -9.46
N ASN A 114 -31.02 -8.78 -10.57
CA ASN A 114 -29.77 -9.12 -11.25
C ASN A 114 -29.31 -7.94 -12.14
N PRO A 115 -28.20 -7.26 -11.80
CA PRO A 115 -27.76 -6.06 -12.53
C PRO A 115 -27.26 -6.35 -13.95
N TYR A 116 -26.98 -7.60 -14.31
CA TYR A 116 -26.62 -7.98 -15.68
C TYR A 116 -27.87 -8.21 -16.53
N TYR A 117 -28.87 -8.88 -15.98
CA TYR A 117 -30.16 -9.06 -16.66
C TYR A 117 -30.85 -7.72 -16.90
N LEU A 118 -30.90 -6.83 -15.89
CA LEU A 118 -31.42 -5.47 -16.04
C LEU A 118 -30.69 -4.67 -17.12
N ARG A 119 -29.37 -4.86 -17.25
CA ARG A 119 -28.59 -4.21 -18.31
C ARG A 119 -28.94 -4.76 -19.69
N TYR A 120 -29.17 -6.06 -19.82
CA TYR A 120 -29.60 -6.68 -21.07
C TYR A 120 -30.97 -6.15 -21.52
N ILE A 121 -32.00 -6.19 -20.67
CA ILE A 121 -33.33 -5.67 -21.02
C ILE A 121 -33.34 -4.17 -21.32
N GLY A 122 -32.42 -3.41 -20.71
CA GLY A 122 -32.26 -1.98 -20.95
C GLY A 122 -31.67 -1.64 -22.33
N LEU A 123 -31.09 -2.62 -23.04
CA LEU A 123 -30.58 -2.46 -24.40
C LEU A 123 -31.66 -2.74 -25.47
N ASP A 124 -32.69 -3.51 -25.12
CA ASP A 124 -33.78 -3.92 -26.01
C ASP A 124 -34.95 -2.91 -26.04
N ASN A 125 -34.79 -1.71 -25.45
CA ASN A 125 -35.74 -0.58 -25.49
C ASN A 125 -35.26 0.55 -26.42
#